data_AF-A0A936XX04-F1
#
_entry.id   AF-A0A936XX04-F1
#
_cell.length_a   1.000
_cell.length_b   1.000
_cell.length_c   1.000
_cell.angle_alpha   90.00
_cell.angle_beta   90.00
_cell.angle_gamma   90.00
#
_symmetry.space_group_name_H-M   'P 1'
#
loop_
_entity.id
_entity.type
_entity.pdbx_description
1 polymer ?
#
loop_
_entity_poly.entity_id
_entity_poly.type
_entity_poly.pdbx_seq_one_letter_code
_entity_poly.pdbx_strand_id
1 'polypeptide(L)'
;MKKLFTIILAFVAFHSNAQVVISQVYGGGGNAGSTYTNDFIELFNRGAAPVNLTGWSVQYNSAAGTGTWQVTNLTAVTLQPGQYYLVQEAVGAGGTVPLPTPDATGTIAMSATAGKVALVNNTTALTGGCPTGLTDLVGFGATASCFEGTGPTPAPSNTLAVLRAANGCTDTDQNATDFATGAPNPRNTVTALSPCGPPVPTLSATALTAFGNVCINTTAGPNSFTITGTTLTTADVTVAALTGFTYSTTAGGTYTTTLTLTQPGGSFSQQVFVKFTPTLVQSYNGNIAVGGGGAPSINVAASGSGINPAPVVTTGAASAITSSSATLAGTATTACAAITAYGIEYSTANGFPNGSGTQVASSNLAGGNFSSNVGGLAASTIYYYKAYATNSVGTTYGTQQTFTTSAPSSSLSATALTAFGNVCINTTAGPNSFTITGVSLTATNVTVAALTGFSYATAAGGPYTASLSLAQPGGAYSQQVFVQFNPTLVQSYNGNIVIGGGGAASINVAASGAGVNSAPSLTTGAASAITTNSATCAGTITATGCTAITAYGIEYSTTNGFPNGTGTAVASSNLAGGIFLLTLPAWHPIPRTIIMRMQPMAVARGVALNKVLPRRH
;
A
#
# COMPACT_ATOMS: atom_id res chain seq x y z
N MET A 1 39.77 72.89 -63.48
CA MET A 1 40.02 73.27 -62.08
C MET A 1 39.44 72.21 -61.15
N LYS A 2 40.22 71.17 -60.81
CA LYS A 2 39.85 70.18 -59.78
C LYS A 2 40.32 70.73 -58.43
N LYS A 3 39.40 71.10 -57.54
CA LYS A 3 39.73 71.54 -56.18
C LYS A 3 40.03 70.30 -55.33
N LEU A 4 41.29 70.15 -54.96
CA LEU A 4 41.78 69.14 -54.01
C LEU A 4 41.40 69.62 -52.61
N PHE A 5 40.52 68.91 -51.92
CA PHE A 5 40.24 69.12 -50.49
C PHE A 5 41.16 68.19 -49.69
N THR A 6 42.15 68.76 -49.01
CA THR A 6 43.01 68.05 -48.07
C THR A 6 42.24 67.85 -46.76
N ILE A 7 41.81 66.63 -46.48
CA ILE A 7 41.26 66.24 -45.17
C ILE A 7 42.45 65.97 -44.25
N ILE A 8 42.68 66.88 -43.29
CA ILE A 8 43.57 66.64 -42.16
C ILE A 8 42.86 65.68 -41.22
N LEU A 9 43.25 64.41 -41.26
CA LEU A 9 42.81 63.39 -40.29
C LEU A 9 43.62 63.59 -39.01
N ALA A 10 43.07 64.32 -38.04
CA ALA A 10 43.64 64.40 -36.70
C ALA A 10 43.50 63.03 -36.03
N PHE A 11 44.62 62.34 -35.84
CA PHE A 11 44.70 61.19 -34.94
C PHE A 11 44.47 61.71 -33.51
N VAL A 12 43.26 61.55 -33.00
CA VAL A 12 42.99 61.69 -31.57
C VAL A 12 43.46 60.38 -30.92
N ALA A 13 44.62 60.41 -30.27
CA ALA A 13 45.07 59.29 -29.45
C ALA A 13 44.12 59.17 -28.25
N PHE A 14 43.30 58.12 -28.23
CA PHE A 14 42.55 57.74 -27.04
C PHE A 14 43.55 57.23 -26.02
N HIS A 15 43.83 58.02 -24.99
CA HIS A 15 44.48 57.51 -23.79
C HIS A 15 43.47 56.63 -23.05
N SER A 16 43.91 55.43 -22.70
CA SER A 16 43.16 54.53 -21.82
C SER A 16 43.34 55.05 -20.40
N ASN A 17 42.38 55.84 -19.91
CA ASN A 17 42.41 56.37 -18.53
C ASN A 17 42.44 55.21 -17.51
N ALA A 18 42.96 55.48 -16.33
CA ALA A 18 43.22 54.45 -15.33
C ALA A 18 41.94 53.78 -14.82
N GLN A 19 42.03 52.47 -14.57
CA GLN A 19 40.91 51.69 -14.01
C GLN A 19 40.75 51.91 -12.51
N VAL A 20 41.85 52.03 -11.78
CA VAL A 20 41.87 52.39 -10.36
C VAL A 20 42.50 53.76 -10.24
N VAL A 21 41.79 54.67 -9.60
CA VAL A 21 42.18 56.07 -9.44
C VAL A 21 42.16 56.47 -7.97
N ILE A 22 42.99 57.43 -7.59
CA ILE A 22 42.91 58.21 -6.36
C ILE A 22 41.63 59.03 -6.42
N SER A 23 40.68 58.69 -5.58
CA SER A 23 39.38 59.36 -5.49
C SER A 23 39.33 60.48 -4.45
N GLN A 24 40.17 60.41 -3.40
CA GLN A 24 40.32 61.49 -2.42
C GLN A 24 41.74 61.56 -1.86
N VAL A 25 42.20 62.78 -1.56
CA VAL A 25 43.43 63.04 -0.81
C VAL A 25 43.14 64.04 0.32
N TYR A 26 43.52 63.68 1.54
CA TYR A 26 43.36 64.51 2.73
C TYR A 26 44.60 64.45 3.61
N GLY A 27 45.36 65.56 3.65
CA GLY A 27 46.55 65.74 4.49
C GLY A 27 46.33 66.64 5.72
N GLY A 28 45.05 66.85 6.09
CA GLY A 28 44.66 67.70 7.22
C GLY A 28 44.53 66.94 8.54
N GLY A 29 44.76 65.64 8.53
CA GLY A 29 44.46 64.73 9.62
C GLY A 29 45.20 65.04 10.90
N GLY A 30 44.45 65.19 11.98
CA GLY A 30 45.02 65.46 13.29
C GLY A 30 45.75 66.81 13.40
N ASN A 31 45.53 67.73 12.47
CA ASN A 31 45.91 69.14 12.63
C ASN A 31 44.86 69.90 13.48
N ALA A 32 45.22 71.06 14.00
CA ALA A 32 44.28 71.92 14.72
C ALA A 32 43.09 72.32 13.82
N GLY A 33 41.86 72.07 14.31
CA GLY A 33 40.62 72.34 13.59
C GLY A 33 40.19 71.26 12.59
N SER A 34 40.93 70.14 12.49
CA SER A 34 40.55 69.01 11.63
C SER A 34 39.38 68.18 12.18
N THR A 35 38.65 67.53 11.29
CA THR A 35 37.59 66.56 11.67
C THR A 35 38.19 65.20 11.98
N TYR A 36 39.00 64.67 11.06
CA TYR A 36 39.61 63.35 11.19
C TYR A 36 40.98 63.39 11.87
N THR A 37 41.31 62.37 12.64
CA THR A 37 42.59 62.24 13.38
C THR A 37 43.78 61.87 12.51
N ASN A 38 43.53 61.35 11.30
CA ASN A 38 44.54 60.80 10.41
C ASN A 38 44.42 61.39 9.01
N ASP A 39 45.58 61.52 8.36
CA ASP A 39 45.67 61.71 6.93
C ASP A 39 45.13 60.47 6.22
N PHE A 40 44.63 60.62 4.99
CA PHE A 40 44.24 59.47 4.18
C PHE A 40 44.32 59.71 2.67
N ILE A 41 44.48 58.61 1.95
CA ILE A 41 44.33 58.51 0.50
C ILE A 41 43.25 57.47 0.23
N GLU A 42 42.29 57.78 -0.63
CA GLU A 42 41.22 56.85 -1.03
C GLU A 42 41.37 56.49 -2.50
N LEU A 43 41.34 55.20 -2.83
CA LEU A 43 41.31 54.71 -4.20
C LEU A 43 39.90 54.26 -4.58
N PHE A 44 39.63 54.21 -5.89
CA PHE A 44 38.34 53.80 -6.44
C PHE A 44 38.54 53.08 -7.77
N ASN A 45 37.90 51.92 -7.94
CA ASN A 45 37.88 51.22 -9.23
C ASN A 45 36.73 51.76 -10.09
N ARG A 46 37.05 52.64 -11.02
CA ARG A 46 36.09 53.25 -11.96
C ARG A 46 35.79 52.40 -13.20
N GLY A 47 36.56 51.34 -13.44
CA GLY A 47 36.36 50.47 -14.61
C GLY A 47 35.27 49.41 -14.42
N ALA A 48 35.01 48.67 -15.48
CA ALA A 48 33.97 47.64 -15.54
C ALA A 48 34.44 46.23 -15.11
N ALA A 49 35.71 46.07 -14.73
CA ALA A 49 36.29 44.78 -14.31
C ALA A 49 36.94 44.85 -12.92
N PRO A 50 37.13 43.71 -12.23
CA PRO A 50 37.88 43.67 -10.98
C PRO A 50 39.39 43.91 -11.20
N VAL A 51 40.08 44.56 -10.24
CA VAL A 51 41.53 44.81 -10.27
C VAL A 51 42.22 44.28 -9.02
N ASN A 52 43.30 43.52 -9.17
CA ASN A 52 44.10 43.02 -8.05
C ASN A 52 45.18 44.04 -7.67
N LEU A 53 45.13 44.55 -6.43
CA LEU A 53 46.06 45.54 -5.88
C LEU A 53 47.30 44.91 -5.20
N THR A 54 47.48 43.59 -5.30
CA THR A 54 48.64 42.92 -4.71
C THR A 54 49.94 43.51 -5.25
N GLY A 55 50.80 43.97 -4.35
CA GLY A 55 52.09 44.57 -4.70
C GLY A 55 52.01 46.04 -5.13
N TRP A 56 50.85 46.68 -5.07
CA TRP A 56 50.71 48.11 -5.37
C TRP A 56 51.11 48.97 -4.17
N SER A 57 51.35 50.26 -4.41
CA SER A 57 51.60 51.26 -3.37
C SER A 57 50.93 52.59 -3.70
N VAL A 58 50.60 53.35 -2.65
CA VAL A 58 50.46 54.81 -2.77
C VAL A 58 51.75 55.47 -2.30
N GLN A 59 52.15 56.52 -2.98
CA GLN A 59 53.40 57.21 -2.69
C GLN A 59 53.20 58.72 -2.63
N TYR A 60 53.95 59.38 -1.75
CA TYR A 60 53.81 60.81 -1.50
C TYR A 60 55.14 61.55 -1.60
N ASN A 61 55.06 62.79 -2.08
CA ASN A 61 56.15 63.75 -1.98
C ASN A 61 55.60 65.16 -1.74
N SER A 62 56.41 66.02 -1.12
CA SER A 62 56.07 67.42 -0.93
C SER A 62 55.84 68.16 -2.25
N ALA A 63 55.12 69.28 -2.20
CA ALA A 63 54.72 70.05 -3.37
C ALA A 63 55.89 70.33 -4.34
N ALA A 64 57.02 70.84 -3.83
CA ALA A 64 58.23 71.12 -4.61
C ALA A 64 59.34 70.05 -4.50
N GLY A 65 59.07 68.93 -3.82
CA GLY A 65 60.07 67.90 -3.57
C GLY A 65 60.56 67.21 -4.85
N THR A 66 61.87 66.97 -4.92
CA THR A 66 62.58 66.33 -6.04
C THR A 66 63.32 65.04 -5.66
N GLY A 67 63.26 64.64 -4.38
CA GLY A 67 63.91 63.45 -3.85
C GLY A 67 63.10 62.16 -3.97
N THR A 68 63.45 61.16 -3.17
CA THR A 68 62.72 59.88 -3.06
C THR A 68 61.34 60.08 -2.45
N TRP A 69 60.33 59.42 -3.02
CA TRP A 69 58.96 59.46 -2.54
C TRP A 69 58.77 58.51 -1.34
N GLN A 70 57.91 58.90 -0.42
CA GLN A 70 57.51 58.06 0.72
C GLN A 70 56.49 57.03 0.23
N VAL A 71 56.55 55.78 0.73
CA VAL A 71 55.77 54.64 0.20
C VAL A 71 54.92 54.02 1.29
N THR A 72 53.63 53.85 1.00
CA THR A 72 52.71 52.98 1.75
C THR A 72 52.28 51.84 0.83
N ASN A 73 52.64 50.61 1.21
CA ASN A 73 52.24 49.42 0.47
C ASN A 73 50.75 49.11 0.71
N LEU A 74 50.03 48.73 -0.35
CA LEU A 74 48.64 48.32 -0.24
C LEU A 74 48.53 46.86 0.23
N THR A 75 47.47 46.57 0.97
CA THR A 75 47.11 45.17 1.28
C THR A 75 46.55 44.48 0.05
N ALA A 76 46.79 43.17 -0.06
CA ALA A 76 46.32 42.38 -1.18
C ALA A 76 44.78 42.27 -1.18
N VAL A 77 44.14 42.92 -2.15
CA VAL A 77 42.69 42.84 -2.38
C VAL A 77 42.39 42.85 -3.88
N THR A 78 41.27 42.22 -4.27
CA THR A 78 40.68 42.39 -5.60
C THR A 78 39.54 43.39 -5.52
N LEU A 79 39.78 44.60 -5.99
CA LEU A 79 38.84 45.71 -5.95
C LEU A 79 37.80 45.56 -7.08
N GLN A 80 36.52 45.41 -6.73
CA GLN A 80 35.42 45.27 -7.69
C GLN A 80 35.09 46.61 -8.38
N PRO A 81 34.45 46.60 -9.57
CA PRO A 81 33.88 47.80 -10.18
C PRO A 81 33.04 48.63 -9.20
N GLY A 82 33.34 49.92 -9.08
CA GLY A 82 32.66 50.83 -8.17
C GLY A 82 33.06 50.72 -6.70
N GLN A 83 34.06 49.91 -6.34
CA GLN A 83 34.50 49.74 -4.95
C GLN A 83 35.58 50.76 -4.56
N TYR A 84 35.55 51.21 -3.31
CA TYR A 84 36.54 52.11 -2.71
C TYR A 84 37.58 51.33 -1.89
N TYR A 85 38.73 51.95 -1.67
CA TYR A 85 39.82 51.40 -0.85
C TYR A 85 40.48 52.53 -0.05
N LEU A 86 40.49 52.42 1.28
CA LEU A 86 40.96 53.46 2.19
C LEU A 86 42.37 53.17 2.71
N VAL A 87 43.31 54.07 2.44
CA VAL A 87 44.66 54.06 3.03
C VAL A 87 44.71 55.09 4.14
N GLN A 88 44.81 54.63 5.39
CA GLN A 88 45.13 55.51 6.52
C GLN A 88 46.60 55.89 6.46
N GLU A 89 46.92 57.15 6.72
CA GLU A 89 48.30 57.65 6.82
C GLU A 89 48.58 58.23 8.22
N ALA A 90 49.50 59.19 8.35
CA ALA A 90 49.96 59.68 9.63
C ALA A 90 48.81 60.16 10.54
N VAL A 91 48.98 59.90 11.84
CA VAL A 91 48.12 60.43 12.91
C VAL A 91 48.68 61.76 13.40
N GLY A 92 47.81 62.74 13.62
CA GLY A 92 48.17 64.01 14.27
C GLY A 92 47.66 64.11 15.71
N ALA A 93 47.86 65.27 16.33
CA ALA A 93 47.50 65.52 17.74
C ALA A 93 46.09 66.11 17.94
N GLY A 94 45.44 66.55 16.88
CA GLY A 94 44.07 67.07 16.82
C GLY A 94 43.07 66.08 16.20
N GLY A 95 41.96 66.59 15.67
CA GLY A 95 40.87 65.76 15.14
C GLY A 95 40.01 65.16 16.25
N THR A 96 38.76 64.84 15.95
CA THR A 96 37.81 64.27 16.92
C THR A 96 37.16 62.98 16.45
N VAL A 97 37.34 62.62 15.17
CA VAL A 97 36.70 61.47 14.53
C VAL A 97 37.76 60.53 13.96
N PRO A 98 37.79 59.24 14.32
CA PRO A 98 38.64 58.27 13.63
C PRO A 98 38.13 58.01 12.20
N LEU A 99 39.00 57.58 11.31
CA LEU A 99 38.58 57.09 9.99
C LEU A 99 37.70 55.83 10.14
N PRO A 100 36.83 55.52 9.16
CA PRO A 100 36.33 54.15 8.97
C PRO A 100 37.50 53.17 8.93
N THR A 101 37.28 51.91 9.29
CA THR A 101 38.34 50.89 9.31
C THR A 101 39.13 50.91 7.99
N PRO A 102 40.42 51.27 7.99
CA PRO A 102 41.18 51.40 6.76
C PRO A 102 41.53 50.04 6.19
N ASP A 103 41.65 49.96 4.86
CA ASP A 103 42.04 48.75 4.13
C ASP A 103 43.56 48.56 4.12
N ALA A 104 44.33 49.65 4.22
CA ALA A 104 45.77 49.67 4.48
C ALA A 104 46.15 50.78 5.46
N THR A 105 47.25 50.58 6.18
CA THR A 105 47.78 51.54 7.15
C THR A 105 49.22 51.91 6.80
N GLY A 106 49.44 53.19 6.54
CA GLY A 106 50.72 53.84 6.39
C GLY A 106 50.98 54.86 7.51
N THR A 107 52.10 55.56 7.37
CA THR A 107 52.57 56.56 8.36
C THR A 107 53.06 57.85 7.69
N ILE A 108 52.71 58.06 6.41
CA ILE A 108 53.15 59.22 5.65
C ILE A 108 52.48 60.47 6.22
N ALA A 109 53.29 61.44 6.67
CA ALA A 109 52.79 62.76 7.03
C ALA A 109 52.58 63.59 5.77
N MET A 110 51.32 63.86 5.44
CA MET A 110 50.97 64.64 4.25
C MET A 110 50.75 66.11 4.60
N SER A 111 50.94 66.98 3.61
CA SER A 111 50.66 68.41 3.77
C SER A 111 49.16 68.66 3.69
N ALA A 112 48.65 69.54 4.56
CA ALA A 112 47.26 69.97 4.52
C ALA A 112 46.95 70.93 3.37
N THR A 113 47.96 71.51 2.70
CA THR A 113 47.77 72.62 1.76
C THR A 113 48.34 72.38 0.37
N ALA A 114 49.44 71.64 0.25
CA ALA A 114 50.02 71.29 -1.06
C ALA A 114 50.99 70.11 -1.01
N GLY A 115 50.90 69.21 -1.98
CA GLY A 115 51.68 67.97 -2.07
C GLY A 115 51.39 67.18 -3.35
N LYS A 116 51.95 65.98 -3.44
CA LYS A 116 51.76 65.08 -4.59
C LYS A 116 51.55 63.64 -4.12
N VAL A 117 50.55 62.96 -4.65
CA VAL A 117 50.26 61.54 -4.38
C VAL A 117 50.24 60.79 -5.69
N ALA A 118 50.97 59.67 -5.78
CA ALA A 118 50.96 58.78 -6.92
C ALA A 118 50.45 57.40 -6.52
N LEU A 119 49.65 56.78 -7.38
CA LEU A 119 49.30 55.36 -7.31
C LEU A 119 50.23 54.57 -8.22
N VAL A 120 50.84 53.52 -7.69
CA VAL A 120 51.86 52.73 -8.41
C VAL A 120 51.54 51.25 -8.30
N ASN A 121 51.65 50.53 -9.42
CA ASN A 121 51.39 49.09 -9.49
C ASN A 121 52.53 48.19 -8.98
N ASN A 122 53.49 48.77 -8.26
CA ASN A 122 54.61 48.11 -7.61
C ASN A 122 54.95 48.86 -6.30
N THR A 123 55.90 48.34 -5.52
CA THR A 123 56.33 48.91 -4.22
C THR A 123 57.65 49.65 -4.28
N THR A 124 58.21 49.87 -5.48
CA THR A 124 59.49 50.59 -5.63
C THR A 124 59.27 52.08 -5.43
N ALA A 125 60.04 52.69 -4.53
CA ALA A 125 59.95 54.12 -4.28
C ALA A 125 60.29 54.92 -5.55
N LEU A 126 59.41 55.83 -5.93
CA LEU A 126 59.63 56.78 -7.02
C LEU A 126 60.75 57.76 -6.62
N THR A 127 61.44 58.30 -7.63
CA THR A 127 62.48 59.33 -7.43
C THR A 127 62.26 60.48 -8.41
N GLY A 128 62.74 61.67 -8.05
CA GLY A 128 62.58 62.87 -8.88
C GLY A 128 61.30 63.65 -8.57
N GLY A 129 61.20 64.84 -9.18
CA GLY A 129 60.08 65.76 -8.95
C GLY A 129 58.80 65.42 -9.70
N CYS A 130 58.90 64.75 -10.86
CA CYS A 130 57.77 64.34 -11.67
C CYS A 130 58.05 63.00 -12.38
N PRO A 131 57.86 61.87 -11.68
CA PRO A 131 58.11 60.54 -12.23
C PRO A 131 57.08 60.13 -13.28
N THR A 132 57.44 59.18 -14.14
CA THR A 132 56.58 58.59 -15.20
C THR A 132 56.27 57.13 -14.92
N GLY A 133 55.28 56.54 -15.61
CA GLY A 133 54.97 55.11 -15.50
C GLY A 133 54.16 54.73 -14.25
N LEU A 134 53.39 55.69 -13.76
CA LEU A 134 52.47 55.59 -12.63
C LEU A 134 51.06 55.25 -13.11
N THR A 135 50.23 54.70 -12.22
CA THR A 135 48.84 54.33 -12.53
C THR A 135 47.92 55.54 -12.49
N ASP A 136 48.12 56.45 -11.52
CA ASP A 136 47.37 57.70 -11.36
C ASP A 136 48.21 58.68 -10.52
N LEU A 137 48.06 59.99 -10.74
CA LEU A 137 48.80 61.04 -10.05
C LEU A 137 47.88 62.22 -9.69
N VAL A 138 47.94 62.62 -8.42
CA VAL A 138 47.27 63.82 -7.91
C VAL A 138 48.29 64.78 -7.34
N GLY A 139 48.57 65.86 -8.06
CA GLY A 139 49.23 67.04 -7.50
C GLY A 139 48.18 67.98 -6.92
N PHE A 140 48.26 68.26 -5.61
CA PHE A 140 47.28 69.08 -4.92
C PHE A 140 47.89 70.38 -4.39
N GLY A 141 47.13 71.47 -4.48
CA GLY A 141 47.58 72.81 -4.10
C GLY A 141 48.46 73.48 -5.16
N ALA A 142 48.40 74.82 -5.21
CA ALA A 142 48.98 75.62 -6.30
C ALA A 142 50.50 75.51 -6.46
N THR A 143 51.22 74.99 -5.45
CA THR A 143 52.68 74.85 -5.46
C THR A 143 53.15 73.44 -5.83
N ALA A 144 52.24 72.50 -6.11
CA ALA A 144 52.60 71.15 -6.56
C ALA A 144 53.33 71.23 -7.90
N SER A 145 54.57 70.73 -7.94
CA SER A 145 55.46 70.81 -9.11
C SER A 145 55.19 69.74 -10.17
N CYS A 146 54.26 68.82 -9.91
CA CYS A 146 53.86 67.75 -10.82
C CYS A 146 52.43 67.33 -10.49
N PHE A 147 51.62 67.17 -11.54
CA PHE A 147 50.19 66.91 -11.54
C PHE A 147 49.81 66.40 -12.93
N GLU A 148 48.65 65.76 -13.05
CA GLU A 148 48.11 65.41 -14.37
C GLU A 148 47.44 66.61 -15.02
N GLY A 149 47.72 66.80 -16.31
CA GLY A 149 47.11 67.81 -17.14
C GLY A 149 47.69 69.22 -16.97
N THR A 150 46.83 70.23 -17.04
CA THR A 150 47.23 71.64 -17.17
C THR A 150 47.45 72.37 -15.85
N GLY A 151 47.10 71.75 -14.71
CA GLY A 151 47.26 72.36 -13.39
C GLY A 151 46.95 71.38 -12.25
N PRO A 152 47.42 71.67 -11.02
CA PRO A 152 47.11 70.87 -9.85
C PRO A 152 45.64 71.06 -9.43
N THR A 153 45.18 70.21 -8.51
CA THR A 153 43.88 70.40 -7.86
C THR A 153 43.87 71.69 -7.01
N PRO A 154 42.69 72.26 -6.66
CA PRO A 154 42.61 73.33 -5.67
C PRO A 154 43.23 72.92 -4.32
N ALA A 155 43.73 73.90 -3.55
CA ALA A 155 44.39 73.61 -2.28
C ALA A 155 43.42 73.07 -1.22
N PRO A 156 43.66 71.88 -0.63
CA PRO A 156 42.93 71.40 0.54
C PRO A 156 43.24 72.23 1.79
N SER A 157 42.65 71.85 2.92
CA SER A 157 42.90 72.47 4.23
C SER A 157 42.76 71.44 5.36
N ASN A 158 42.92 71.87 6.60
CA ASN A 158 42.62 71.03 7.77
C ASN A 158 41.16 70.55 7.80
N THR A 159 40.23 71.18 7.07
CA THR A 159 38.80 70.80 7.03
C THR A 159 38.33 70.36 5.65
N LEU A 160 39.18 70.43 4.62
CA LEU A 160 38.81 70.11 3.25
C LEU A 160 39.79 69.10 2.65
N ALA A 161 39.26 68.04 2.04
CA ALA A 161 39.99 67.15 1.15
C ALA A 161 39.88 67.64 -0.30
N VAL A 162 40.67 67.08 -1.20
CA VAL A 162 40.40 67.13 -2.64
C VAL A 162 39.69 65.85 -3.05
N LEU A 163 38.54 65.98 -3.71
CA LEU A 163 37.66 64.87 -4.08
C LEU A 163 37.52 64.82 -5.59
N ARG A 164 37.74 63.63 -6.16
CA ARG A 164 37.54 63.36 -7.57
C ARG A 164 36.03 63.38 -7.89
N ALA A 165 35.65 64.06 -8.96
CA ALA A 165 34.27 64.30 -9.34
C ALA A 165 33.50 63.01 -9.64
N ALA A 166 32.16 63.10 -9.57
CA ALA A 166 31.25 61.96 -9.71
C ALA A 166 31.62 60.77 -8.82
N ASN A 167 32.03 61.06 -7.57
CA ASN A 167 32.48 60.07 -6.59
C ASN A 167 33.64 59.18 -7.06
N GLY A 168 34.54 59.70 -7.91
CA GLY A 168 35.68 58.95 -8.45
C GLY A 168 35.49 58.45 -9.89
N CYS A 169 34.29 58.60 -10.48
CA CYS A 169 34.04 58.16 -11.85
C CYS A 169 34.63 59.07 -12.92
N THR A 170 34.83 60.36 -12.62
CA THR A 170 35.40 61.33 -13.54
C THR A 170 36.93 61.32 -13.47
N ASP A 171 37.56 60.97 -14.56
CA ASP A 171 39.02 60.99 -14.70
C ASP A 171 39.32 61.23 -16.17
N THR A 172 39.80 62.45 -16.44
CA THR A 172 40.12 62.98 -17.77
C THR A 172 41.63 63.23 -17.92
N ASP A 173 42.43 62.65 -17.02
CA ASP A 173 43.87 62.91 -16.84
C ASP A 173 44.17 64.41 -16.57
N GLN A 174 43.24 65.12 -15.91
CA GLN A 174 43.32 66.55 -15.69
C GLN A 174 42.93 66.91 -14.25
N ASN A 175 43.92 66.93 -13.35
CA ASN A 175 43.72 67.17 -11.92
C ASN A 175 42.90 68.43 -11.62
N ALA A 176 43.16 69.54 -12.33
CA ALA A 176 42.46 70.82 -12.14
C ALA A 176 40.94 70.78 -12.43
N THR A 177 40.46 69.85 -13.25
CA THR A 177 39.04 69.72 -13.61
C THR A 177 38.38 68.49 -13.00
N ASP A 178 39.16 67.46 -12.69
CA ASP A 178 38.66 66.21 -12.12
C ASP A 178 38.46 66.31 -10.61
N PHE A 179 39.10 67.27 -9.94
CA PHE A 179 39.02 67.43 -8.48
C PHE A 179 38.45 68.78 -8.06
N ALA A 180 37.69 68.76 -6.97
CA ALA A 180 37.26 69.94 -6.23
C ALA A 180 37.54 69.75 -4.73
N THR A 181 37.63 70.84 -3.97
CA THR A 181 37.70 70.76 -2.52
C THR A 181 36.32 70.56 -1.91
N GLY A 182 36.27 69.79 -0.82
CA GLY A 182 35.04 69.52 -0.08
C GLY A 182 35.34 68.87 1.26
N ALA A 183 34.32 68.66 2.08
CA ALA A 183 34.49 67.96 3.35
C ALA A 183 35.01 66.53 3.09
N PRO A 184 36.04 66.05 3.82
CA PRO A 184 36.53 64.68 3.68
C PRO A 184 35.41 63.67 3.90
N ASN A 185 35.29 62.68 3.02
CA ASN A 185 34.28 61.62 3.09
C ASN A 185 34.92 60.24 2.86
N PRO A 186 35.78 59.75 3.78
CA PRO A 186 36.52 58.50 3.60
C PRO A 186 35.61 57.27 3.49
N ARG A 187 35.92 56.38 2.55
CA ARG A 187 35.21 55.14 2.19
C ARG A 187 36.22 54.03 1.97
N ASN A 188 35.88 52.85 2.47
CA ASN A 188 36.69 51.63 2.40
C ASN A 188 35.98 50.52 1.61
N THR A 189 36.58 49.33 1.54
CA THR A 189 36.04 48.20 0.77
C THR A 189 34.67 47.66 1.21
N VAL A 190 34.18 48.02 2.41
CA VAL A 190 32.84 47.64 2.87
C VAL A 190 31.75 48.65 2.48
N THR A 191 32.14 49.78 1.89
CA THR A 191 31.19 50.76 1.34
C THR A 191 30.42 50.14 0.16
N ALA A 192 29.12 50.43 0.06
CA ALA A 192 28.31 49.96 -1.06
C ALA A 192 28.95 50.33 -2.41
N LEU A 193 28.98 49.37 -3.33
CA LEU A 193 29.55 49.57 -4.66
C LEU A 193 28.85 50.73 -5.37
N SER A 194 29.64 51.57 -6.03
CA SER A 194 29.21 52.73 -6.80
C SER A 194 29.70 52.63 -8.25
N PRO A 195 29.23 51.66 -9.07
CA PRO A 195 29.72 51.48 -10.44
C PRO A 195 29.51 52.75 -11.28
N CYS A 196 30.47 53.06 -12.15
CA CYS A 196 30.35 54.20 -13.04
C CYS A 196 29.38 53.91 -14.20
N GLY A 197 28.39 54.78 -14.36
CA GLY A 197 27.37 54.67 -15.40
C GLY A 197 25.95 54.54 -14.84
N PRO A 198 24.92 54.52 -15.69
CA PRO A 198 23.56 54.29 -15.24
C PRO A 198 23.41 52.88 -14.66
N PRO A 199 22.62 52.70 -13.59
CA PRO A 199 22.34 51.36 -13.07
C PRO A 199 21.69 50.50 -14.14
N VAL A 200 22.14 49.25 -14.26
CA VAL A 200 21.62 48.29 -15.25
C VAL A 200 20.47 47.50 -14.61
N PRO A 201 19.29 47.45 -15.24
CA PRO A 201 18.18 46.62 -14.79
C PRO A 201 18.58 45.15 -14.62
N THR A 202 18.24 44.53 -13.49
CA THR A 202 18.48 43.09 -13.27
C THR A 202 17.23 42.35 -12.84
N LEU A 203 17.13 41.09 -13.24
CA LEU A 203 16.10 40.13 -12.81
C LEU A 203 16.75 38.89 -12.21
N SER A 204 16.08 38.31 -11.23
CA SER A 204 16.41 37.02 -10.63
C SER A 204 15.13 36.28 -10.24
N ALA A 205 15.23 34.97 -10.02
CA ALA A 205 14.12 34.15 -9.56
C ALA A 205 14.61 33.04 -8.62
N THR A 206 13.76 32.68 -7.65
CA THR A 206 14.01 31.48 -6.83
C THR A 206 13.76 30.21 -7.64
N ALA A 207 14.30 29.08 -7.18
CA ALA A 207 14.04 27.79 -7.81
C ALA A 207 12.55 27.39 -7.69
N LEU A 208 12.05 26.67 -8.71
CA LEU A 208 10.74 26.04 -8.72
C LEU A 208 10.89 24.55 -8.40
N THR A 209 10.16 24.08 -7.38
CA THR A 209 10.14 22.66 -7.02
C THR A 209 9.50 21.82 -8.13
N ALA A 210 10.11 20.65 -8.42
CA ALA A 210 9.60 19.70 -9.40
C ALA A 210 8.20 19.17 -9.04
N PHE A 211 7.39 18.85 -10.05
CA PHE A 211 6.03 18.32 -9.88
C PHE A 211 5.98 16.79 -9.79
N GLY A 212 7.09 16.09 -10.09
CA GLY A 212 7.15 14.63 -10.07
C GLY A 212 6.27 13.97 -11.15
N ASN A 213 5.75 12.79 -10.84
CA ASN A 213 4.86 12.04 -11.73
C ASN A 213 3.41 12.48 -11.51
N VAL A 214 2.74 12.91 -12.58
CA VAL A 214 1.35 13.38 -12.56
C VAL A 214 0.56 12.62 -13.61
N CYS A 215 -0.63 12.14 -13.24
CA CYS A 215 -1.50 11.46 -14.18
C CYS A 215 -1.89 12.39 -15.34
N ILE A 216 -1.90 11.87 -16.56
CA ILE A 216 -2.35 12.66 -17.72
C ILE A 216 -3.77 13.17 -17.51
N ASN A 217 -4.02 14.41 -17.95
CA ASN A 217 -5.29 15.13 -17.80
C ASN A 217 -5.70 15.44 -16.35
N THR A 218 -4.79 15.27 -15.38
CA THR A 218 -4.97 15.79 -14.01
C THR A 218 -4.00 16.95 -13.76
N THR A 219 -4.27 17.73 -12.72
CA THR A 219 -3.47 18.93 -12.41
C THR A 219 -2.80 18.78 -11.06
N ALA A 220 -1.50 19.05 -10.99
CA ALA A 220 -0.72 19.10 -9.76
C ALA A 220 -0.35 20.54 -9.37
N GLY A 221 -0.10 20.74 -8.08
CA GLY A 221 0.27 22.02 -7.49
C GLY A 221 -0.90 22.80 -6.88
N PRO A 222 -0.71 24.10 -6.59
CA PRO A 222 0.38 24.92 -7.10
C PRO A 222 1.72 24.78 -6.34
N ASN A 223 2.82 24.72 -7.10
CA ASN A 223 4.16 25.08 -6.60
C ASN A 223 4.40 26.57 -6.89
N SER A 224 5.49 27.18 -6.39
CA SER A 224 5.76 28.60 -6.68
C SER A 224 7.25 28.91 -6.79
N PHE A 225 7.55 30.05 -7.42
CA PHE A 225 8.84 30.72 -7.39
C PHE A 225 8.62 32.23 -7.25
N THR A 226 9.62 32.96 -6.76
CA THR A 226 9.55 34.42 -6.60
C THR A 226 10.49 35.09 -7.58
N ILE A 227 9.96 36.01 -8.38
CA ILE A 227 10.73 36.91 -9.25
C ILE A 227 11.14 38.12 -8.44
N THR A 228 12.42 38.50 -8.49
CA THR A 228 12.94 39.74 -7.93
C THR A 228 13.67 40.55 -8.99
N GLY A 229 13.69 41.86 -8.87
CA GLY A 229 14.46 42.73 -9.77
C GLY A 229 14.87 44.04 -9.13
N THR A 230 15.93 44.64 -9.66
CA THR A 230 16.46 45.93 -9.21
C THR A 230 16.63 46.89 -10.39
N THR A 231 16.35 48.16 -10.15
CA THR A 231 16.49 49.25 -11.13
C THR A 231 15.77 48.98 -12.46
N LEU A 232 14.66 48.25 -12.42
CA LEU A 232 13.86 47.94 -13.61
C LEU A 232 13.22 49.21 -14.17
N THR A 233 13.02 49.24 -15.48
CA THR A 233 12.19 50.23 -16.17
C THR A 233 10.70 49.97 -15.94
N THR A 234 9.83 50.82 -16.46
CA THR A 234 8.37 50.67 -16.39
C THR A 234 7.80 49.64 -17.39
N ALA A 235 8.66 48.93 -18.13
CA ALA A 235 8.22 47.85 -19.00
C ALA A 235 7.77 46.64 -18.17
N ASP A 236 6.62 46.06 -18.50
CA ASP A 236 6.06 44.91 -17.79
C ASP A 236 7.03 43.73 -17.73
N VAL A 237 6.94 42.95 -16.66
CA VAL A 237 7.61 41.66 -16.52
C VAL A 237 6.67 40.57 -17.00
N THR A 238 7.11 39.77 -17.96
CA THR A 238 6.33 38.68 -18.53
C THR A 238 6.88 37.32 -18.13
N VAL A 239 5.98 36.37 -17.88
CA VAL A 239 6.26 34.95 -17.73
C VAL A 239 5.76 34.25 -18.98
N ALA A 240 6.70 33.72 -19.77
CA ALA A 240 6.40 33.06 -21.04
C ALA A 240 5.75 31.69 -20.85
N ALA A 241 5.08 31.21 -21.89
CA ALA A 241 4.44 29.90 -21.88
C ALA A 241 5.45 28.76 -21.90
N LEU A 242 5.17 27.73 -21.10
CA LEU A 242 5.82 26.43 -21.18
C LEU A 242 4.73 25.34 -21.24
N THR A 243 4.83 24.44 -22.22
CA THR A 243 3.82 23.40 -22.44
C THR A 243 3.55 22.60 -21.16
N GLY A 244 2.28 22.45 -20.81
CA GLY A 244 1.84 21.74 -19.60
C GLY A 244 1.85 22.58 -18.33
N PHE A 245 2.37 23.82 -18.34
CA PHE A 245 2.41 24.70 -17.17
C PHE A 245 1.49 25.92 -17.35
N THR A 246 0.88 26.33 -16.25
CA THR A 246 0.07 27.55 -16.17
C THR A 246 0.41 28.33 -14.91
N TYR A 247 0.17 29.64 -14.93
CA TYR A 247 0.71 30.59 -13.96
C TYR A 247 -0.39 31.46 -13.35
N SER A 248 -0.22 31.89 -12.11
CA SER A 248 -1.08 32.87 -11.43
C SER A 248 -0.27 33.69 -10.43
N THR A 249 -0.70 34.92 -10.14
CA THR A 249 -0.13 35.75 -9.04
C THR A 249 -0.69 35.39 -7.67
N THR A 250 -1.76 34.59 -7.62
CA THR A 250 -2.37 34.12 -6.37
C THR A 250 -2.63 32.61 -6.41
N ALA A 251 -2.46 31.93 -5.28
CA ALA A 251 -2.59 30.47 -5.21
C ALA A 251 -3.97 29.96 -5.68
N GLY A 252 -5.05 30.68 -5.34
CA GLY A 252 -6.42 30.37 -5.72
C GLY A 252 -6.94 31.10 -6.96
N GLY A 253 -6.08 31.86 -7.66
CA GLY A 253 -6.48 32.68 -8.80
C GLY A 253 -6.72 31.90 -10.09
N THR A 254 -7.02 32.64 -11.16
CA THR A 254 -7.11 32.11 -12.52
C THR A 254 -5.70 31.82 -13.04
N TYR A 255 -5.50 30.61 -13.55
CA TYR A 255 -4.22 30.20 -14.12
C TYR A 255 -4.24 30.34 -15.64
N THR A 256 -3.22 30.99 -16.20
CA THR A 256 -3.09 31.25 -17.64
C THR A 256 -1.76 30.71 -18.16
N THR A 257 -1.64 30.50 -19.48
CA THR A 257 -0.40 29.99 -20.09
C THR A 257 0.71 31.04 -20.15
N THR A 258 0.42 32.30 -19.89
CA THR A 258 1.38 33.40 -19.79
C THR A 258 0.94 34.35 -18.70
N LEU A 259 1.88 35.06 -18.06
CA LEU A 259 1.59 36.12 -17.10
C LEU A 259 2.20 37.44 -17.56
N THR A 260 1.49 38.54 -17.38
CA THR A 260 2.02 39.91 -17.54
C THR A 260 1.89 40.59 -16.18
N LEU A 261 3.00 41.09 -15.66
CA LEU A 261 3.13 41.69 -14.35
C LEU A 261 3.49 43.16 -14.53
N THR A 262 2.58 44.05 -14.10
CA THR A 262 2.82 45.48 -14.19
C THR A 262 3.99 45.89 -13.32
N GLN A 263 4.96 46.59 -13.89
CA GLN A 263 6.14 47.06 -13.17
C GLN A 263 6.18 48.60 -13.08
N PRO A 264 6.06 49.21 -11.88
CA PRO A 264 6.13 50.67 -11.71
C PRO A 264 7.54 51.28 -11.91
N GLY A 265 8.57 50.46 -12.11
CA GLY A 265 9.97 50.85 -12.16
C GLY A 265 10.67 50.72 -10.81
N GLY A 266 12.01 50.63 -10.83
CA GLY A 266 12.82 50.40 -9.63
C GLY A 266 12.83 48.94 -9.19
N SER A 267 12.66 48.69 -7.90
CA SER A 267 12.66 47.33 -7.34
C SER A 267 11.35 46.59 -7.62
N PHE A 268 11.42 45.28 -7.79
CA PHE A 268 10.26 44.42 -8.03
C PHE A 268 10.36 43.12 -7.23
N SER A 269 9.23 42.63 -6.74
CA SER A 269 9.12 41.32 -6.10
C SER A 269 7.72 40.76 -6.30
N GLN A 270 7.60 39.61 -6.95
CA GLN A 270 6.33 38.94 -7.19
C GLN A 270 6.48 37.42 -7.08
N GLN A 271 5.67 36.81 -6.23
CA GLN A 271 5.53 35.35 -6.20
C GLN A 271 4.61 34.88 -7.33
N VAL A 272 5.05 33.88 -8.08
CA VAL A 272 4.30 33.26 -9.18
C VAL A 272 3.98 31.83 -8.78
N PHE A 273 2.69 31.50 -8.78
CA PHE A 273 2.17 30.15 -8.57
C PHE A 273 2.06 29.42 -9.90
N VAL A 274 2.46 28.15 -9.91
CA VAL A 274 2.54 27.33 -11.12
C VAL A 274 1.75 26.04 -10.91
N LYS A 275 0.88 25.71 -11.87
CA LYS A 275 0.19 24.42 -11.95
C LYS A 275 0.71 23.63 -13.15
N PHE A 276 0.77 22.31 -13.01
CA PHE A 276 1.22 21.40 -14.06
C PHE A 276 0.10 20.42 -14.44
N THR A 277 -0.23 20.36 -15.73
CA THR A 277 -1.30 19.54 -16.30
C THR A 277 -0.80 18.84 -17.57
N PRO A 278 -0.18 17.65 -17.47
CA PRO A 278 0.32 16.92 -18.64
C PRO A 278 -0.83 16.29 -19.43
N THR A 279 -0.74 16.26 -20.77
CA THR A 279 -1.72 15.62 -21.65
C THR A 279 -1.21 14.34 -22.30
N LEU A 280 0.11 14.20 -22.39
CA LEU A 280 0.83 13.05 -22.96
C LEU A 280 1.73 12.37 -21.91
N VAL A 281 1.96 11.07 -22.09
CA VAL A 281 2.92 10.29 -21.29
C VAL A 281 4.35 10.60 -21.75
N GLN A 282 5.00 11.57 -21.11
CA GLN A 282 6.35 12.03 -21.42
C GLN A 282 6.90 12.91 -20.30
N SER A 283 8.18 13.29 -20.41
CA SER A 283 8.78 14.36 -19.58
C SER A 283 8.42 15.74 -20.13
N TYR A 284 8.18 16.70 -19.23
CA TYR A 284 7.90 18.11 -19.51
C TYR A 284 8.99 19.02 -18.93
N ASN A 285 10.25 18.58 -18.98
CA ASN A 285 11.36 19.38 -18.50
C ASN A 285 11.66 20.55 -19.45
N GLY A 286 11.78 21.75 -18.91
CA GLY A 286 12.06 22.94 -19.69
C GLY A 286 12.31 24.17 -18.84
N ASN A 287 12.51 25.31 -19.51
CA ASN A 287 12.77 26.59 -18.86
C ASN A 287 11.57 27.52 -19.07
N ILE A 288 11.02 28.02 -17.97
CA ILE A 288 10.05 29.13 -17.99
C ILE A 288 10.88 30.41 -18.17
N ALA A 289 10.76 31.06 -19.33
CA ALA A 289 11.43 32.32 -19.58
C ALA A 289 10.71 33.46 -18.86
N VAL A 290 11.46 34.26 -18.11
CA VAL A 290 10.99 35.47 -17.44
C VAL A 290 11.79 36.64 -17.99
N GLY A 291 11.12 37.65 -18.54
CA GLY A 291 11.77 38.81 -19.14
C GLY A 291 10.93 40.07 -19.00
N GLY A 292 11.53 41.23 -19.21
CA GLY A 292 10.86 42.53 -19.06
C GLY A 292 11.64 43.50 -18.17
N GLY A 293 11.04 44.63 -17.83
CA GLY A 293 11.66 45.65 -16.97
C GLY A 293 12.98 46.22 -17.50
N GLY A 294 13.31 46.04 -18.79
CA GLY A 294 14.59 46.45 -19.38
C GLY A 294 15.79 45.57 -19.02
N ALA A 295 15.58 44.47 -18.27
CA ALA A 295 16.61 43.52 -17.90
C ALA A 295 16.73 42.37 -18.91
N PRO A 296 17.90 41.71 -19.02
CA PRO A 296 18.04 40.45 -19.75
C PRO A 296 17.07 39.39 -19.20
N SER A 297 16.55 38.54 -20.08
CA SER A 297 15.65 37.46 -19.65
C SER A 297 16.40 36.39 -18.84
N ILE A 298 15.71 35.82 -17.87
CA ILE A 298 16.19 34.71 -17.04
C ILE A 298 15.34 33.45 -17.29
N ASN A 299 15.86 32.30 -16.88
CA ASN A 299 15.18 31.01 -17.00
C ASN A 299 14.91 30.43 -15.61
N VAL A 300 13.67 29.99 -15.38
CA VAL A 300 13.28 29.19 -14.22
C VAL A 300 13.07 27.75 -14.68
N ALA A 301 13.91 26.83 -14.22
CA ALA A 301 13.78 25.42 -14.57
C ALA A 301 12.48 24.85 -14.00
N ALA A 302 11.69 24.19 -14.84
CA ALA A 302 10.49 23.48 -14.48
C ALA A 302 10.61 22.01 -14.91
N SER A 303 10.12 21.10 -14.07
CA SER A 303 10.18 19.66 -14.35
C SER A 303 8.96 18.92 -13.79
N GLY A 304 8.54 17.91 -14.55
CA GLY A 304 7.39 17.06 -14.27
C GLY A 304 7.23 16.00 -15.37
N SER A 305 6.54 14.91 -15.05
CA SER A 305 6.29 13.81 -15.98
C SER A 305 4.82 13.47 -16.03
N GLY A 306 4.26 13.43 -17.23
CA GLY A 306 2.95 12.83 -17.47
C GLY A 306 3.05 11.31 -17.43
N ILE A 307 2.25 10.65 -16.61
CA ILE A 307 2.22 9.18 -16.49
C ILE A 307 0.81 8.64 -16.71
N ASN A 308 0.72 7.42 -17.22
CA ASN A 308 -0.50 6.62 -17.22
C ASN A 308 -0.10 5.13 -17.14
N PRO A 309 0.25 4.62 -15.95
CA PRO A 309 0.72 3.25 -15.81
C PRO A 309 -0.45 2.25 -15.91
N ALA A 310 -0.14 1.03 -16.36
CA ALA A 310 -1.02 -0.12 -16.21
C ALA A 310 -1.25 -0.47 -14.72
N PRO A 311 -2.27 -1.26 -14.36
CA PRO A 311 -2.53 -1.61 -12.97
C PRO A 311 -1.37 -2.41 -12.36
N VAL A 312 -1.18 -2.28 -11.05
CA VAL A 312 -0.27 -3.14 -10.26
C VAL A 312 -1.10 -4.25 -9.65
N VAL A 313 -0.67 -5.50 -9.83
CA VAL A 313 -1.44 -6.69 -9.45
C VAL A 313 -0.58 -7.66 -8.65
N THR A 314 -1.13 -8.18 -7.56
CA THR A 314 -0.53 -9.25 -6.78
C THR A 314 -1.49 -10.42 -6.67
N THR A 315 -1.00 -11.62 -6.94
CA THR A 315 -1.76 -12.87 -6.72
C THR A 315 -1.65 -13.25 -5.24
N GLY A 316 -2.79 -13.33 -4.56
CA GLY A 316 -2.87 -13.76 -3.17
C GLY A 316 -2.92 -15.29 -3.04
N ALA A 317 -2.98 -15.77 -1.80
CA ALA A 317 -3.08 -17.19 -1.51
C ALA A 317 -4.49 -17.75 -1.78
N ALA A 318 -4.55 -19.08 -1.98
CA ALA A 318 -5.79 -19.83 -2.09
C ALA A 318 -6.31 -20.20 -0.70
N SER A 319 -7.63 -20.26 -0.55
CA SER A 319 -8.33 -20.62 0.69
C SER A 319 -9.61 -21.41 0.36
N ALA A 320 -10.31 -21.90 1.39
CA ALA A 320 -11.55 -22.67 1.23
C ALA A 320 -11.46 -23.78 0.16
N ILE A 321 -10.32 -24.47 0.12
CA ILE A 321 -10.02 -25.49 -0.88
C ILE A 321 -10.82 -26.75 -0.54
N THR A 322 -11.63 -27.20 -1.49
CA THR A 322 -12.40 -28.45 -1.43
C THR A 322 -11.89 -29.42 -2.50
N SER A 323 -12.59 -30.53 -2.68
CA SER A 323 -12.34 -31.47 -3.78
C SER A 323 -12.76 -30.93 -5.16
N SER A 324 -13.53 -29.84 -5.23
CA SER A 324 -14.06 -29.31 -6.50
C SER A 324 -14.10 -27.80 -6.61
N SER A 325 -13.59 -27.07 -5.61
CA SER A 325 -13.61 -25.61 -5.56
C SER A 325 -12.47 -25.03 -4.74
N ALA A 326 -12.21 -23.74 -4.91
CA ALA A 326 -11.34 -22.94 -4.05
C ALA A 326 -11.73 -21.46 -4.12
N THR A 327 -11.28 -20.66 -3.16
CA THR A 327 -11.36 -19.20 -3.18
C THR A 327 -9.95 -18.63 -3.37
N LEU A 328 -9.76 -17.86 -4.43
CA LEU A 328 -8.46 -17.33 -4.86
C LEU A 328 -8.44 -15.82 -4.65
N ALA A 329 -7.48 -15.33 -3.86
CA ALA A 329 -7.36 -13.91 -3.54
C ALA A 329 -6.46 -13.16 -4.52
N GLY A 330 -6.68 -11.86 -4.67
CA GLY A 330 -5.82 -10.97 -5.43
C GLY A 330 -5.89 -9.54 -4.93
N THR A 331 -4.89 -8.74 -5.28
CA THR A 331 -4.95 -7.29 -5.15
C THR A 331 -4.68 -6.62 -6.49
N ALA A 332 -5.36 -5.51 -6.73
CA ALA A 332 -5.19 -4.68 -7.91
C ALA A 332 -5.30 -3.19 -7.52
N THR A 333 -4.26 -2.42 -7.84
CA THR A 333 -4.23 -0.97 -7.62
C THR A 333 -3.85 -0.25 -8.90
N THR A 334 -4.24 1.03 -9.00
CA THR A 334 -3.91 1.89 -10.13
C THR A 334 -3.56 3.27 -9.60
N ALA A 335 -2.57 3.92 -10.20
CA ALA A 335 -2.20 5.29 -9.84
C ALA A 335 -3.05 6.33 -10.61
N CYS A 336 -3.52 5.99 -11.82
CA CYS A 336 -4.14 6.95 -12.75
C CYS A 336 -5.46 6.43 -13.31
N ALA A 337 -5.42 5.60 -14.37
CA ALA A 337 -6.63 5.14 -15.03
C ALA A 337 -7.37 4.10 -14.19
N ALA A 338 -8.69 4.27 -14.03
CA ALA A 338 -9.55 3.35 -13.30
C ALA A 338 -9.45 1.91 -13.84
N ILE A 339 -9.51 0.94 -12.93
CA ILE A 339 -9.55 -0.49 -13.28
C ILE A 339 -10.92 -0.80 -13.89
N THR A 340 -10.93 -1.39 -15.08
CA THR A 340 -12.14 -1.72 -15.85
C THR A 340 -12.51 -3.21 -15.79
N ALA A 341 -11.53 -4.09 -15.54
CA ALA A 341 -11.74 -5.53 -15.33
C ALA A 341 -10.67 -6.10 -14.42
N TYR A 342 -11.02 -7.12 -13.62
CA TYR A 342 -10.08 -7.82 -12.74
C TYR A 342 -10.62 -9.21 -12.37
N GLY A 343 -9.74 -10.11 -11.97
CA GLY A 343 -10.11 -11.48 -11.63
C GLY A 343 -8.92 -12.40 -11.48
N ILE A 344 -9.19 -13.69 -11.62
CA ILE A 344 -8.18 -14.76 -11.55
C ILE A 344 -8.17 -15.52 -12.86
N GLU A 345 -6.99 -15.88 -13.34
CA GLU A 345 -6.79 -16.83 -14.43
C GLU A 345 -6.10 -18.07 -13.87
N TYR A 346 -6.58 -19.27 -14.21
CA TYR A 346 -6.03 -20.52 -13.70
C TYR A 346 -5.89 -21.61 -14.77
N SER A 347 -5.01 -22.58 -14.54
CA SER A 347 -4.75 -23.72 -15.42
C SER A 347 -4.15 -24.89 -14.63
N THR A 348 -4.16 -26.09 -15.20
CA THR A 348 -3.40 -27.25 -14.69
C THR A 348 -1.96 -27.28 -15.23
N ALA A 349 -1.64 -26.45 -16.23
CA ALA A 349 -0.30 -26.34 -16.79
C ALA A 349 0.55 -25.35 -15.97
N ASN A 350 1.68 -25.83 -15.42
CA ASN A 350 2.64 -24.96 -14.75
C ASN A 350 3.26 -23.96 -15.75
N GLY A 351 3.28 -22.67 -15.40
CA GLY A 351 3.91 -21.65 -16.24
C GLY A 351 3.07 -21.28 -17.46
N PHE A 352 1.74 -21.47 -17.40
CA PHE A 352 0.85 -21.12 -18.50
C PHE A 352 1.01 -19.63 -18.91
N PRO A 353 1.06 -19.31 -20.22
CA PRO A 353 1.10 -17.94 -20.70
C PRO A 353 -0.09 -17.11 -20.21
N ASN A 354 0.13 -15.82 -20.00
CA ASN A 354 -0.96 -14.90 -19.63
C ASN A 354 -2.01 -14.89 -20.76
N GLY A 355 -3.29 -15.00 -20.40
CA GLY A 355 -4.40 -15.03 -21.36
C GLY A 355 -4.73 -16.42 -21.92
N SER A 356 -3.97 -17.47 -21.57
CA SER A 356 -4.20 -18.83 -22.07
C SER A 356 -4.92 -19.75 -21.07
N GLY A 357 -5.20 -19.26 -19.87
CA GLY A 357 -5.87 -20.04 -18.83
C GLY A 357 -7.39 -19.84 -18.84
N THR A 358 -8.06 -20.45 -17.87
CA THR A 358 -9.47 -20.19 -17.61
C THR A 358 -9.60 -18.93 -16.75
N GLN A 359 -10.28 -17.91 -17.27
CA GLN A 359 -10.49 -16.65 -16.55
C GLN A 359 -11.79 -16.66 -15.75
N VAL A 360 -11.73 -16.09 -14.54
CA VAL A 360 -12.84 -15.89 -13.63
C VAL A 360 -12.84 -14.43 -13.20
N ALA A 361 -13.75 -13.65 -13.79
CA ALA A 361 -13.92 -12.25 -13.47
C ALA A 361 -14.44 -12.05 -12.04
N SER A 362 -14.05 -10.93 -11.42
CA SER A 362 -14.49 -10.52 -10.08
C SER A 362 -15.21 -9.17 -10.12
N SER A 363 -15.99 -8.88 -9.09
CA SER A 363 -16.81 -7.66 -8.99
C SER A 363 -16.77 -7.00 -7.61
N ASN A 364 -15.85 -7.42 -6.74
CA ASN A 364 -15.77 -7.06 -5.33
C ASN A 364 -14.47 -6.33 -4.94
N LEU A 365 -13.89 -5.52 -5.85
CA LEU A 365 -12.68 -4.75 -5.56
C LEU A 365 -12.95 -3.70 -4.47
N ALA A 366 -12.37 -3.91 -3.29
CA ALA A 366 -12.50 -3.03 -2.14
C ALA A 366 -11.13 -2.76 -1.53
N GLY A 367 -10.73 -1.48 -1.43
CA GLY A 367 -9.41 -1.10 -0.91
C GLY A 367 -8.23 -1.66 -1.72
N GLY A 368 -8.45 -2.07 -2.96
CA GLY A 368 -7.47 -2.76 -3.80
C GLY A 368 -7.48 -4.28 -3.67
N ASN A 369 -8.31 -4.87 -2.80
CA ASN A 369 -8.40 -6.32 -2.60
C ASN A 369 -9.63 -6.90 -3.31
N PHE A 370 -9.52 -8.13 -3.83
CA PHE A 370 -10.64 -8.88 -4.39
C PHE A 370 -10.43 -10.39 -4.19
N SER A 371 -11.48 -11.18 -4.45
CA SER A 371 -11.41 -12.64 -4.43
C SER A 371 -12.35 -13.26 -5.45
N SER A 372 -11.95 -14.42 -6.00
CA SER A 372 -12.74 -15.20 -6.94
C SER A 372 -12.99 -16.59 -6.40
N ASN A 373 -14.24 -17.06 -6.46
CA ASN A 373 -14.57 -18.46 -6.20
C ASN A 373 -14.45 -19.24 -7.51
N VAL A 374 -13.61 -20.27 -7.53
CA VAL A 374 -13.46 -21.20 -8.65
C VAL A 374 -14.13 -22.52 -8.29
N GLY A 375 -14.89 -23.10 -9.23
CA GLY A 375 -15.64 -24.34 -9.03
C GLY A 375 -15.53 -25.28 -10.22
N GLY A 376 -16.08 -26.50 -10.09
CA GLY A 376 -16.01 -27.51 -11.14
C GLY A 376 -14.61 -28.09 -11.34
N LEU A 377 -13.76 -28.02 -10.32
CA LEU A 377 -12.39 -28.52 -10.37
C LEU A 377 -12.34 -30.04 -10.22
N ALA A 378 -11.33 -30.66 -10.80
CA ALA A 378 -11.05 -32.07 -10.59
C ALA A 378 -10.41 -32.28 -9.21
N ALA A 379 -10.85 -33.29 -8.47
CA ALA A 379 -10.30 -33.61 -7.16
C ALA A 379 -8.84 -34.10 -7.24
N SER A 380 -8.10 -33.99 -6.13
CA SER A 380 -6.68 -34.36 -6.05
C SER A 380 -5.79 -33.78 -7.18
N THR A 381 -6.17 -32.64 -7.77
CA THR A 381 -5.48 -32.02 -8.90
C THR A 381 -4.82 -30.71 -8.47
N ILE A 382 -3.59 -30.50 -8.97
CA ILE A 382 -2.87 -29.23 -8.79
C ILE A 382 -3.33 -28.21 -9.83
N TYR A 383 -3.58 -26.99 -9.36
CA TYR A 383 -3.91 -25.84 -10.19
C TYR A 383 -2.93 -24.70 -9.95
N TYR A 384 -2.55 -24.04 -11.04
CA TYR A 384 -1.72 -22.85 -11.08
C TYR A 384 -2.61 -21.65 -11.42
N TYR A 385 -2.43 -20.52 -10.77
CA TYR A 385 -3.27 -19.34 -10.98
C TYR A 385 -2.50 -18.03 -10.86
N LYS A 386 -3.03 -16.99 -11.50
CA LYS A 386 -2.53 -15.61 -11.48
C LYS A 386 -3.71 -14.65 -11.32
N ALA A 387 -3.57 -13.62 -10.50
CA ALA A 387 -4.48 -12.49 -10.52
C ALA A 387 -4.21 -11.61 -11.75
N TYR A 388 -5.25 -10.98 -12.29
CA TYR A 388 -5.12 -10.00 -13.36
C TYR A 388 -5.99 -8.76 -13.11
N ALA A 389 -5.58 -7.63 -13.68
CA ALA A 389 -6.40 -6.43 -13.75
C ALA A 389 -6.10 -5.63 -15.01
N THR A 390 -7.11 -4.94 -15.53
CA THR A 390 -7.08 -4.18 -16.77
C THR A 390 -7.50 -2.74 -16.51
N ASN A 391 -6.81 -1.78 -17.11
CA ASN A 391 -7.28 -0.40 -17.26
C ASN A 391 -7.13 0.02 -18.74
N SER A 392 -7.31 1.31 -19.04
CA SER A 392 -7.18 1.83 -20.41
C SER A 392 -5.80 1.66 -21.05
N VAL A 393 -4.77 1.33 -20.26
CA VAL A 393 -3.38 1.14 -20.72
C VAL A 393 -3.14 -0.31 -21.12
N GLY A 394 -3.73 -1.27 -20.39
CA GLY A 394 -3.60 -2.69 -20.67
C GLY A 394 -3.90 -3.57 -19.46
N THR A 395 -3.60 -4.86 -19.62
CA THR A 395 -3.79 -5.89 -18.59
C THR A 395 -2.46 -6.29 -17.96
N THR A 396 -2.39 -6.26 -16.63
CA THR A 396 -1.24 -6.73 -15.85
C THR A 396 -1.62 -8.01 -15.11
N TYR A 397 -0.65 -8.90 -14.91
CA TYR A 397 -0.78 -10.14 -14.16
C TYR A 397 0.14 -10.16 -12.95
N GLY A 398 -0.33 -10.73 -11.84
CA GLY A 398 0.49 -11.04 -10.69
C GLY A 398 1.38 -12.27 -10.92
N THR A 399 2.21 -12.59 -9.91
CA THR A 399 3.02 -13.80 -9.92
C THR A 399 2.17 -15.06 -9.86
N GLN A 400 2.65 -16.16 -10.44
CA GLN A 400 1.91 -17.43 -10.39
C GLN A 400 1.94 -18.02 -8.98
N GLN A 401 0.77 -18.47 -8.52
CA GLN A 401 0.59 -19.23 -7.29
C GLN A 401 -0.04 -20.60 -7.62
N THR A 402 -0.07 -21.49 -6.63
CA THR A 402 -0.62 -22.85 -6.81
C THR A 402 -1.43 -23.31 -5.62
N PHE A 403 -2.33 -24.26 -5.85
CA PHE A 403 -3.00 -25.03 -4.79
C PHE A 403 -3.36 -26.42 -5.31
N THR A 404 -3.62 -27.36 -4.40
CA THR A 404 -4.08 -28.71 -4.74
C THR A 404 -5.44 -28.92 -4.12
N THR A 405 -6.45 -29.28 -4.92
CA THR A 405 -7.78 -29.65 -4.43
C THR A 405 -7.70 -30.86 -3.50
N SER A 406 -8.55 -30.91 -2.48
CA SER A 406 -8.61 -32.06 -1.58
C SER A 406 -9.05 -33.34 -2.29
N ALA A 407 -8.80 -34.48 -1.66
CA ALA A 407 -9.40 -35.74 -2.08
C ALA A 407 -10.93 -35.69 -1.90
N PRO A 408 -11.70 -36.44 -2.70
CA PRO A 408 -13.14 -36.54 -2.50
C PRO A 408 -13.47 -37.17 -1.14
N SER A 409 -14.49 -36.65 -0.46
CA SER A 409 -14.93 -37.15 0.85
C SER A 409 -15.56 -38.54 0.74
N SER A 410 -15.11 -39.48 1.56
CA SER A 410 -15.70 -40.82 1.66
C SER A 410 -17.09 -40.76 2.31
N SER A 411 -18.08 -41.45 1.75
CA SER A 411 -19.41 -41.57 2.37
C SER A 411 -20.01 -42.97 2.21
N LEU A 412 -20.87 -43.34 3.16
CA LEU A 412 -21.64 -44.58 3.18
C LEU A 412 -23.13 -44.27 3.20
N SER A 413 -23.92 -45.15 2.60
CA SER A 413 -25.39 -45.17 2.66
C SER A 413 -25.89 -46.61 2.68
N ALA A 414 -27.09 -46.84 3.20
CA ALA A 414 -27.72 -48.15 3.20
C ALA A 414 -29.22 -48.07 2.95
N THR A 415 -29.78 -49.09 2.29
CA THR A 415 -31.25 -49.21 2.16
C THR A 415 -31.88 -49.60 3.49
N ALA A 416 -33.18 -49.35 3.65
CA ALA A 416 -33.91 -49.79 4.82
C ALA A 416 -33.94 -51.33 4.92
N LEU A 417 -33.92 -51.85 6.15
CA LEU A 417 -34.15 -53.26 6.45
C LEU A 417 -35.60 -53.45 6.88
N THR A 418 -36.31 -54.38 6.23
CA THR A 418 -37.69 -54.72 6.58
C THR A 418 -37.75 -55.37 7.97
N ALA A 419 -38.74 -54.98 8.77
CA ALA A 419 -38.99 -55.54 10.10
C ALA A 419 -39.29 -57.05 10.04
N PHE A 420 -38.86 -57.79 11.06
CA PHE A 420 -39.09 -59.24 11.16
C PHE A 420 -40.42 -59.61 11.83
N GLY A 421 -41.11 -58.64 12.44
CA GLY A 421 -42.36 -58.88 13.16
C GLY A 421 -42.17 -59.75 14.41
N ASN A 422 -43.22 -60.51 14.76
CA ASN A 422 -43.20 -61.44 15.88
C ASN A 422 -42.62 -62.78 15.45
N VAL A 423 -41.58 -63.23 16.13
CA VAL A 423 -40.86 -64.49 15.83
C VAL A 423 -40.73 -65.30 17.11
N CYS A 424 -41.01 -66.59 17.03
CA CYS A 424 -40.95 -67.46 18.20
C CYS A 424 -39.51 -67.60 18.72
N ILE A 425 -39.35 -67.56 20.04
CA ILE A 425 -38.02 -67.71 20.66
C ILE A 425 -37.37 -69.04 20.24
N ASN A 426 -36.04 -69.03 20.05
CA ASN A 426 -35.23 -70.15 19.57
C ASN A 426 -35.57 -70.64 18.15
N THR A 427 -36.31 -69.82 17.37
CA THR A 427 -36.50 -70.02 15.93
C THR A 427 -35.77 -68.93 15.15
N THR A 428 -35.66 -69.10 13.83
CA THR A 428 -34.98 -68.14 12.95
C THR A 428 -35.99 -67.59 11.95
N ALA A 429 -36.02 -66.27 11.79
CA ALA A 429 -36.75 -65.60 10.72
C ALA A 429 -35.80 -64.94 9.72
N GLY A 430 -36.27 -64.87 8.47
CA GLY A 430 -35.53 -64.30 7.35
C GLY A 430 -34.87 -65.35 6.44
N PRO A 431 -33.91 -64.93 5.59
CA PRO A 431 -33.26 -63.62 5.64
C PRO A 431 -34.06 -62.46 5.02
N ASN A 432 -34.07 -61.32 5.71
CA ASN A 432 -34.31 -60.02 5.08
C ASN A 432 -32.96 -59.43 4.66
N SER A 433 -32.92 -58.36 3.86
CA SER A 433 -31.65 -57.77 3.44
C SER A 433 -31.69 -56.25 3.35
N PHE A 434 -30.53 -55.62 3.45
CA PHE A 434 -30.28 -54.23 3.06
C PHE A 434 -29.03 -54.15 2.18
N THR A 435 -28.91 -53.12 1.36
CA THR A 435 -27.73 -52.88 0.51
C THR A 435 -26.94 -51.71 1.04
N ILE A 436 -25.65 -51.93 1.31
CA ILE A 436 -24.68 -50.89 1.61
C ILE A 436 -24.16 -50.34 0.29
N THR A 437 -24.08 -49.02 0.18
CA THR A 437 -23.41 -48.30 -0.91
C THR A 437 -22.40 -47.33 -0.34
N GLY A 438 -21.31 -47.08 -1.06
CA GLY A 438 -20.31 -46.11 -0.66
C GLY A 438 -19.64 -45.45 -1.87
N VAL A 439 -19.17 -44.23 -1.66
CA VAL A 439 -18.40 -43.46 -2.65
C VAL A 439 -17.08 -43.00 -2.04
N SER A 440 -16.04 -43.02 -2.86
CA SER A 440 -14.69 -42.55 -2.50
C SER A 440 -14.15 -43.18 -1.20
N LEU A 441 -14.48 -44.44 -0.92
CA LEU A 441 -13.98 -45.14 0.27
C LEU A 441 -12.45 -45.35 0.18
N THR A 442 -11.77 -45.40 1.34
CA THR A 442 -10.35 -45.83 1.44
C THR A 442 -10.21 -47.33 1.21
N ALA A 443 -9.07 -47.99 1.40
CA ALA A 443 -8.99 -49.46 1.33
C ALA A 443 -9.35 -50.17 2.66
N THR A 444 -9.86 -49.45 3.66
CA THR A 444 -10.22 -50.01 4.98
C THR A 444 -11.54 -50.76 4.92
N ASN A 445 -11.62 -52.01 5.39
CA ASN A 445 -12.86 -52.79 5.37
C ASN A 445 -14.09 -52.04 5.89
N VAL A 446 -15.25 -52.27 5.27
CA VAL A 446 -16.55 -51.85 5.80
C VAL A 446 -17.03 -52.90 6.78
N THR A 447 -17.41 -52.50 7.98
CA THR A 447 -17.86 -53.39 9.05
C THR A 447 -19.35 -53.28 9.27
N VAL A 448 -19.99 -54.41 9.55
CA VAL A 448 -21.38 -54.49 10.03
C VAL A 448 -21.31 -54.94 11.49
N ALA A 449 -21.67 -54.05 12.42
CA ALA A 449 -21.53 -54.29 13.84
C ALA A 449 -22.57 -55.29 14.37
N ALA A 450 -22.21 -55.99 15.44
CA ALA A 450 -23.11 -56.90 16.10
C ALA A 450 -24.31 -56.17 16.73
N LEU A 451 -25.49 -56.77 16.55
CA LEU A 451 -26.72 -56.36 17.21
C LEU A 451 -27.37 -57.61 17.80
N THR A 452 -27.68 -57.58 19.10
CA THR A 452 -28.24 -58.73 19.81
C THR A 452 -29.49 -59.28 19.12
N GLY A 453 -29.53 -60.59 18.89
CA GLY A 453 -30.64 -61.26 18.20
C GLY A 453 -30.54 -61.24 16.68
N PHE A 454 -29.55 -60.57 16.08
CA PHE A 454 -29.35 -60.52 14.64
C PHE A 454 -28.01 -61.14 14.24
N SER A 455 -27.99 -61.78 13.07
CA SER A 455 -26.79 -62.30 12.43
C SER A 455 -26.79 -61.95 10.95
N TYR A 456 -25.61 -61.89 10.33
CA TYR A 456 -25.41 -61.29 9.02
C TYR A 456 -24.61 -62.19 8.09
N ALA A 457 -24.89 -62.12 6.79
CA ALA A 457 -24.16 -62.83 5.75
C ALA A 457 -24.06 -61.97 4.47
N THR A 458 -23.07 -62.28 3.63
CA THR A 458 -22.93 -61.69 2.28
C THR A 458 -23.69 -62.47 1.21
N ALA A 459 -24.22 -63.65 1.55
CA ALA A 459 -25.05 -64.50 0.69
C ALA A 459 -26.27 -65.01 1.47
N ALA A 460 -27.41 -65.17 0.78
CA ALA A 460 -28.66 -65.62 1.40
C ALA A 460 -28.54 -66.98 2.11
N GLY A 461 -27.67 -67.88 1.61
CA GLY A 461 -27.41 -69.20 2.20
C GLY A 461 -26.46 -69.21 3.40
N GLY A 462 -25.89 -68.06 3.80
CA GLY A 462 -24.89 -67.97 4.86
C GLY A 462 -23.45 -68.19 4.37
N PRO A 463 -22.48 -68.39 5.29
CA PRO A 463 -22.66 -68.51 6.74
C PRO A 463 -23.09 -67.18 7.40
N TYR A 464 -23.92 -67.28 8.43
CA TYR A 464 -24.36 -66.12 9.23
C TYR A 464 -23.48 -65.94 10.46
N THR A 465 -22.99 -64.72 10.67
CA THR A 465 -22.09 -64.35 11.78
C THR A 465 -22.65 -63.17 12.56
N ALA A 466 -22.19 -62.98 13.80
CA ALA A 466 -22.65 -61.87 14.64
C ALA A 466 -22.20 -60.49 14.10
N SER A 467 -21.17 -60.44 13.25
CA SER A 467 -20.67 -59.23 12.59
C SER A 467 -20.05 -59.58 11.25
N LEU A 468 -19.91 -58.60 10.35
CA LEU A 468 -19.17 -58.76 9.09
C LEU A 468 -18.01 -57.78 9.01
N SER A 469 -16.94 -58.21 8.35
CA SER A 469 -15.83 -57.38 7.90
C SER A 469 -15.71 -57.57 6.39
N LEU A 470 -16.15 -56.57 5.64
CA LEU A 470 -16.30 -56.63 4.20
C LEU A 470 -15.09 -55.96 3.55
N ALA A 471 -14.28 -56.76 2.86
CA ALA A 471 -13.13 -56.27 2.11
C ALA A 471 -13.60 -55.35 0.98
N GLN A 472 -12.90 -54.23 0.80
CA GLN A 472 -13.23 -53.26 -0.23
C GLN A 472 -11.95 -52.58 -0.75
N PRO A 473 -11.77 -52.46 -2.08
CA PRO A 473 -10.50 -52.04 -2.69
C PRO A 473 -10.28 -50.52 -2.72
N GLY A 474 -11.21 -49.73 -2.17
CA GLY A 474 -11.30 -48.28 -2.32
C GLY A 474 -12.20 -47.84 -3.48
N GLY A 475 -12.73 -46.62 -3.39
CA GLY A 475 -13.60 -46.02 -4.41
C GLY A 475 -15.09 -46.31 -4.20
N ALA A 476 -15.79 -46.67 -5.27
CA ALA A 476 -17.22 -47.01 -5.22
C ALA A 476 -17.42 -48.43 -4.68
N TYR A 477 -18.42 -48.61 -3.81
CA TYR A 477 -18.69 -49.87 -3.14
C TYR A 477 -20.20 -50.17 -3.14
N SER A 478 -20.57 -51.42 -3.35
CA SER A 478 -21.95 -51.89 -3.20
C SER A 478 -21.96 -53.34 -2.73
N GLN A 479 -22.65 -53.62 -1.63
CA GLN A 479 -22.79 -54.97 -1.08
C GLN A 479 -24.16 -55.16 -0.44
N GLN A 480 -24.88 -56.20 -0.86
CA GLN A 480 -26.09 -56.64 -0.18
C GLN A 480 -25.72 -57.46 1.07
N VAL A 481 -26.34 -57.14 2.19
CA VAL A 481 -26.17 -57.83 3.47
C VAL A 481 -27.49 -58.51 3.83
N PHE A 482 -27.44 -59.83 4.00
CA PHE A 482 -28.55 -60.64 4.44
C PHE A 482 -28.55 -60.73 5.96
N VAL A 483 -29.71 -60.61 6.58
CA VAL A 483 -29.90 -60.53 8.02
C VAL A 483 -30.88 -61.60 8.46
N GLN A 484 -30.49 -62.41 9.45
CA GLN A 484 -31.38 -63.32 10.17
C GLN A 484 -31.70 -62.76 11.55
N PHE A 485 -32.92 -63.04 12.00
CA PHE A 485 -33.37 -62.71 13.36
C PHE A 485 -33.60 -63.99 14.16
N ASN A 486 -32.89 -64.12 15.28
CA ASN A 486 -32.83 -65.31 16.14
C ASN A 486 -33.11 -64.90 17.60
N PRO A 487 -34.37 -64.57 17.96
CA PRO A 487 -34.70 -64.16 19.32
C PRO A 487 -34.54 -65.32 20.31
N THR A 488 -33.95 -65.06 21.47
CA THR A 488 -33.79 -66.05 22.56
C THR A 488 -34.66 -65.72 23.78
N LEU A 489 -35.13 -64.48 23.89
CA LEU A 489 -35.96 -63.97 24.99
C LEU A 489 -37.27 -63.40 24.47
N VAL A 490 -38.30 -63.44 25.31
CA VAL A 490 -39.59 -62.79 25.01
C VAL A 490 -39.46 -61.29 25.28
N GLN A 491 -39.11 -60.53 24.26
CA GLN A 491 -38.89 -59.09 24.32
C GLN A 491 -38.84 -58.47 22.91
N SER A 492 -38.88 -57.14 22.84
CA SER A 492 -38.57 -56.39 21.62
C SER A 492 -37.06 -56.32 21.38
N TYR A 493 -36.64 -56.51 20.14
CA TYR A 493 -35.27 -56.38 19.65
C TYR A 493 -35.23 -55.24 18.62
N ASN A 494 -35.33 -54.01 19.12
CA ASN A 494 -35.25 -52.80 18.30
C ASN A 494 -33.89 -52.13 18.53
N GLY A 495 -33.20 -51.80 17.45
CA GLY A 495 -31.89 -51.15 17.53
C GLY A 495 -31.36 -50.76 16.17
N ASN A 496 -30.14 -50.22 16.18
CA ASN A 496 -29.45 -49.80 14.97
C ASN A 496 -28.27 -50.74 14.69
N ILE A 497 -28.27 -51.34 13.51
CA ILE A 497 -27.10 -52.00 12.95
C ILE A 497 -26.14 -50.89 12.50
N VAL A 498 -25.01 -50.76 13.20
CA VAL A 498 -23.99 -49.76 12.87
C VAL A 498 -23.12 -50.29 11.73
N ILE A 499 -23.00 -49.50 10.66
CA ILE A 499 -22.12 -49.77 9.52
C ILE A 499 -21.02 -48.71 9.54
N GLY A 500 -19.75 -49.12 9.58
CA GLY A 500 -18.61 -48.21 9.61
C GLY A 500 -17.47 -48.67 8.71
N GLY A 501 -16.38 -47.91 8.66
CA GLY A 501 -15.18 -48.26 7.88
C GLY A 501 -15.06 -47.50 6.55
N GLY A 502 -14.10 -47.90 5.72
CA GLY A 502 -13.82 -47.24 4.44
C GLY A 502 -13.49 -45.75 4.51
N GLY A 503 -13.07 -45.23 5.67
CA GLY A 503 -12.77 -43.80 5.87
C GLY A 503 -14.00 -42.89 5.92
N ALA A 504 -15.21 -43.44 5.80
CA ALA A 504 -16.46 -42.70 5.89
C ALA A 504 -17.00 -42.65 7.34
N ALA A 505 -17.86 -41.68 7.62
CA ALA A 505 -18.63 -41.66 8.87
C ALA A 505 -19.58 -42.86 8.95
N SER A 506 -19.74 -43.43 10.14
CA SER A 506 -20.63 -44.57 10.35
C SER A 506 -22.10 -44.19 10.13
N ILE A 507 -22.87 -45.12 9.60
CA ILE A 507 -24.32 -45.00 9.37
C ILE A 507 -25.08 -46.08 10.17
N ASN A 508 -26.37 -45.88 10.33
CA ASN A 508 -27.24 -46.80 11.05
C ASN A 508 -28.33 -47.35 10.13
N VAL A 509 -28.54 -48.67 10.18
CA VAL A 509 -29.72 -49.33 9.62
C VAL A 509 -30.60 -49.79 10.76
N ALA A 510 -31.82 -49.27 10.83
CA ALA A 510 -32.77 -49.67 11.85
C ALA A 510 -33.17 -51.14 11.65
N ALA A 511 -33.13 -51.92 12.72
CA ALA A 511 -33.60 -53.30 12.78
C ALA A 511 -34.63 -53.44 13.88
N SER A 512 -35.70 -54.18 13.60
CA SER A 512 -36.81 -54.40 14.53
C SER A 512 -37.42 -55.78 14.37
N GLY A 513 -37.68 -56.42 15.51
CA GLY A 513 -38.40 -57.68 15.64
C GLY A 513 -38.78 -57.91 17.10
N ALA A 514 -39.67 -58.87 17.36
CA ALA A 514 -40.05 -59.24 18.72
C ALA A 514 -39.95 -60.75 18.90
N GLY A 515 -39.21 -61.17 19.92
CA GLY A 515 -39.26 -62.55 20.40
C GLY A 515 -40.58 -62.78 21.13
N VAL A 516 -41.35 -63.76 20.70
CA VAL A 516 -42.63 -64.12 21.33
C VAL A 516 -42.62 -65.57 21.79
N ASN A 517 -43.42 -65.87 22.80
CA ASN A 517 -43.76 -67.23 23.21
C ASN A 517 -45.29 -67.33 23.34
N SER A 518 -45.97 -67.23 22.20
CA SER A 518 -47.43 -67.19 22.16
C SER A 518 -48.00 -68.57 22.44
N ALA A 519 -48.99 -68.63 23.33
CA ALA A 519 -49.79 -69.83 23.55
C ALA A 519 -50.61 -70.17 22.29
N PRO A 520 -51.00 -71.45 22.09
CA PRO A 520 -51.96 -71.81 21.07
C PRO A 520 -53.29 -71.07 21.30
N SER A 521 -53.91 -70.60 20.21
CA SER A 521 -55.24 -70.02 20.23
C SER A 521 -56.26 -71.01 19.69
N LEU A 522 -57.49 -70.92 20.19
CA LEU A 522 -58.52 -71.91 19.91
C LEU A 522 -59.92 -71.28 19.92
N THR A 523 -60.86 -71.95 19.28
CA THR A 523 -62.28 -71.61 19.29
C THR A 523 -63.09 -72.84 19.65
N THR A 524 -64.10 -72.66 20.50
CA THR A 524 -65.05 -73.72 20.87
C THR A 524 -66.23 -73.68 19.91
N GLY A 525 -66.49 -74.81 19.24
CA GLY A 525 -67.66 -74.98 18.38
C GLY A 525 -68.90 -75.38 19.18
N ALA A 526 -70.05 -75.39 18.51
CA ALA A 526 -71.29 -75.86 19.12
C ALA A 526 -71.21 -77.37 19.45
N ALA A 527 -71.89 -77.77 20.53
CA ALA A 527 -72.12 -79.19 20.80
C ALA A 527 -73.16 -79.77 19.83
N SER A 528 -73.01 -81.05 19.51
CA SER A 528 -73.87 -81.80 18.60
C SER A 528 -74.09 -83.22 19.15
N ALA A 529 -75.01 -83.99 18.54
CA ALA A 529 -75.32 -85.36 18.96
C ALA A 529 -75.59 -85.49 20.48
N ILE A 530 -76.36 -84.55 21.02
CA ILE A 530 -76.66 -84.47 22.45
C ILE A 530 -77.71 -85.51 22.80
N THR A 531 -77.41 -86.38 23.74
CA THR A 531 -78.32 -87.37 24.32
C THR A 531 -78.53 -87.09 25.81
N THR A 532 -79.28 -87.95 26.50
CA THR A 532 -79.47 -87.86 27.95
C THR A 532 -78.18 -88.04 28.75
N ASN A 533 -77.12 -88.61 28.16
CA ASN A 533 -75.87 -88.88 28.88
C ASN A 533 -74.59 -88.54 28.10
N SER A 534 -74.65 -88.11 26.84
CA SER A 534 -73.47 -87.79 26.03
C SER A 534 -73.68 -86.57 25.12
N ALA A 535 -72.59 -85.95 24.69
CA ALA A 535 -72.59 -84.93 23.64
C ALA A 535 -71.26 -84.98 22.88
N THR A 536 -71.29 -84.71 21.58
CA THR A 536 -70.08 -84.51 20.77
C THR A 536 -69.77 -83.03 20.69
N CYS A 537 -68.61 -82.66 21.20
CA CYS A 537 -68.20 -81.27 21.32
C CYS A 537 -67.05 -81.02 20.33
N ALA A 538 -67.12 -79.90 19.62
CA ALA A 538 -66.18 -79.54 18.59
C ALA A 538 -65.31 -78.37 19.02
N GLY A 539 -64.10 -78.31 18.47
CA GLY A 539 -63.42 -77.04 18.37
C GLY A 539 -62.14 -77.12 17.58
N THR A 540 -61.56 -75.94 17.42
CA THR A 540 -60.55 -75.70 16.40
C THR A 540 -59.38 -74.96 17.03
N ILE A 541 -58.19 -75.51 16.84
CA ILE A 541 -56.94 -74.80 17.13
C ILE A 541 -56.73 -73.83 15.98
N THR A 542 -56.89 -72.54 16.24
CA THR A 542 -56.81 -71.48 15.23
C THR A 542 -55.39 -71.00 15.00
N ALA A 543 -54.48 -71.21 15.95
CA ALA A 543 -53.04 -71.09 15.77
C ALA A 543 -52.31 -71.98 16.78
N THR A 544 -51.20 -72.60 16.38
CA THR A 544 -50.42 -73.50 17.24
C THR A 544 -49.61 -72.78 18.31
N GLY A 545 -49.44 -71.45 18.18
CA GLY A 545 -48.50 -70.71 19.02
C GLY A 545 -47.05 -71.06 18.70
N CYS A 546 -46.15 -70.79 19.65
CA CYS A 546 -44.70 -70.91 19.44
C CYS A 546 -44.10 -72.27 19.79
N THR A 547 -44.86 -73.13 20.46
CA THR A 547 -44.41 -74.47 20.86
C THR A 547 -45.36 -75.52 20.31
N ALA A 548 -44.86 -76.75 20.17
CA ALA A 548 -45.70 -77.86 19.75
C ALA A 548 -46.83 -78.09 20.76
N ILE A 549 -48.03 -78.31 20.26
CA ILE A 549 -49.18 -78.68 21.08
C ILE A 549 -49.00 -80.12 21.54
N THR A 550 -48.85 -80.32 22.84
CA THR A 550 -48.65 -81.65 23.44
C THR A 550 -49.94 -82.25 23.98
N ALA A 551 -50.97 -81.42 24.23
CA ALA A 551 -52.30 -81.86 24.65
C ALA A 551 -53.38 -80.85 24.24
N TYR A 552 -54.54 -81.35 23.84
CA TYR A 552 -55.73 -80.56 23.50
C TYR A 552 -56.99 -81.34 23.88
N GLY A 553 -58.09 -80.64 24.15
CA GLY A 553 -59.28 -81.26 24.72
C GLY A 553 -60.43 -80.27 24.98
N ILE A 554 -61.50 -80.76 25.61
CA ILE A 554 -62.68 -79.96 25.97
C ILE A 554 -62.88 -80.00 27.47
N GLU A 555 -63.15 -78.83 28.05
CA GLU A 555 -63.50 -78.68 29.44
C GLU A 555 -64.98 -78.29 29.58
N TYR A 556 -65.69 -78.93 30.50
CA TYR A 556 -67.12 -78.71 30.67
C TYR A 556 -67.53 -78.78 32.13
N SER A 557 -68.60 -78.06 32.46
CA SER A 557 -69.14 -77.99 33.82
C SER A 557 -70.66 -77.84 33.79
N THR A 558 -71.30 -78.15 34.92
CA THR A 558 -72.72 -77.80 35.14
C THR A 558 -72.89 -76.37 35.69
N THR A 559 -71.78 -75.67 35.98
CA THR A 559 -71.77 -74.30 36.50
C THR A 559 -71.50 -73.30 35.37
N ASN A 560 -72.39 -72.32 35.19
CA ASN A 560 -72.19 -71.25 34.21
C ASN A 560 -71.00 -70.36 34.61
N GLY A 561 -70.18 -69.97 33.63
CA GLY A 561 -69.03 -69.10 33.85
C GLY A 561 -67.93 -69.71 34.71
N PHE A 562 -67.82 -71.05 34.78
CA PHE A 562 -66.79 -71.74 35.55
C PHE A 562 -65.38 -71.21 35.16
N PRO A 563 -64.49 -70.93 36.15
CA PRO A 563 -63.13 -70.52 35.86
C PRO A 563 -62.38 -71.59 35.06
N ASN A 564 -61.46 -71.15 34.19
CA ASN A 564 -60.64 -72.04 33.39
C ASN A 564 -59.89 -73.06 34.29
N GLY A 565 -59.90 -74.34 33.92
CA GLY A 565 -59.22 -75.41 34.68
C GLY A 565 -60.00 -75.98 35.87
N THR A 566 -61.25 -75.55 36.09
CA THR A 566 -62.10 -76.02 37.22
C THR A 566 -63.24 -76.95 36.79
N GLY A 567 -63.47 -77.11 35.49
CA GLY A 567 -64.41 -78.05 34.93
C GLY A 567 -63.84 -79.46 34.81
N THR A 568 -64.65 -80.39 34.31
CA THR A 568 -64.17 -81.72 33.94
C THR A 568 -63.52 -81.64 32.56
N ALA A 569 -62.27 -82.08 32.46
CA ALA A 569 -61.48 -81.94 31.26
C ALA A 569 -61.32 -83.31 30.56
N VAL A 570 -61.56 -83.35 29.25
CA VAL A 570 -61.42 -84.57 28.43
C VAL A 570 -60.42 -84.28 27.32
N ALA A 571 -59.34 -85.04 27.28
CA ALA A 571 -58.33 -84.94 26.23
C ALA A 571 -58.86 -85.53 24.92
N SER A 572 -58.44 -84.97 23.78
CA SER A 572 -58.65 -85.54 22.46
C SER A 572 -57.34 -86.03 21.87
N SER A 573 -57.40 -87.09 21.05
CA SER A 573 -56.28 -87.70 20.35
C SER A 573 -56.42 -87.63 18.82
N ASN A 574 -57.50 -87.05 18.30
CA ASN A 574 -57.82 -86.99 16.88
C ASN A 574 -57.85 -85.54 16.39
N LEU A 575 -56.72 -85.05 15.87
CA LEU A 575 -56.59 -83.74 15.24
C LEU A 575 -56.60 -83.89 13.72
N ALA A 576 -57.74 -83.64 13.09
CA ALA A 576 -57.88 -83.67 11.64
C ALA A 576 -58.10 -82.24 11.12
N GLY A 577 -57.12 -81.69 10.38
CA GLY A 577 -57.23 -80.34 9.81
C GLY A 577 -57.34 -79.20 10.82
N GLY A 578 -56.77 -79.36 12.02
CA GLY A 578 -56.85 -78.36 13.12
C GLY A 578 -58.16 -78.40 13.90
N ILE A 579 -59.10 -79.28 13.51
CA ILE A 579 -60.37 -79.53 14.19
C ILE A 579 -60.25 -80.84 14.97
N PHE A 580 -60.85 -80.88 16.15
CA PHE A 580 -61.03 -82.12 16.89
C PHE A 580 -62.46 -82.24 17.43
N LEU A 581 -62.94 -83.48 17.45
CA LEU A 581 -64.25 -83.86 17.96
C LEU A 581 -64.06 -84.77 19.16
N LEU A 582 -64.90 -84.61 20.17
CA LEU A 582 -64.82 -85.42 21.38
C LEU A 582 -66.20 -85.71 21.94
N THR A 583 -66.49 -86.99 22.13
CA THR A 583 -67.72 -87.43 22.80
C THR A 583 -67.47 -87.46 24.31
N LEU A 584 -68.25 -86.67 25.06
CA LEU A 584 -68.16 -86.66 26.51
C LEU A 584 -68.61 -88.02 27.08
N PRO A 585 -67.91 -88.58 28.10
CA PRO A 585 -68.30 -89.84 28.76
C PRO A 585 -69.70 -89.77 29.37
N ALA A 586 -70.32 -90.89 29.71
CA ALA A 586 -71.71 -90.90 30.22
C ALA A 586 -71.88 -90.18 31.57
N TRP A 587 -72.79 -89.19 31.64
CA TRP A 587 -73.16 -88.46 32.88
C TRP A 587 -74.47 -88.99 33.46
N HIS A 588 -74.63 -88.88 34.78
CA HIS A 588 -75.84 -89.35 35.48
C HIS A 588 -77.07 -88.54 35.05
N PRO A 589 -78.23 -89.17 34.76
CA PRO A 589 -79.39 -88.52 34.16
C PRO A 589 -80.14 -87.67 35.18
N ILE A 590 -79.71 -86.42 35.35
CA ILE A 590 -80.46 -85.36 36.03
C ILE A 590 -80.42 -84.14 35.10
N PRO A 591 -81.55 -83.49 34.77
CA PRO A 591 -81.57 -82.38 33.83
C PRO A 591 -80.78 -81.19 34.39
N ARG A 592 -79.55 -80.99 33.90
CA ARG A 592 -78.73 -79.81 34.17
C ARG A 592 -78.17 -79.29 32.85
N THR A 593 -78.16 -77.97 32.69
CA THR A 593 -77.49 -77.30 31.58
C THR A 593 -75.99 -77.53 31.69
N ILE A 594 -75.38 -78.17 30.69
CA ILE A 594 -73.93 -78.35 30.59
C ILE A 594 -73.35 -77.21 29.77
N ILE A 595 -72.35 -76.53 30.33
CA ILE A 595 -71.70 -75.35 29.72
C ILE A 595 -70.26 -75.72 29.42
N MET A 596 -69.82 -75.38 28.21
CA MET A 596 -68.57 -75.87 27.63
C MET A 596 -67.66 -74.71 27.25
N ARG A 597 -66.35 -74.89 27.49
CA ARG A 597 -65.30 -74.00 27.01
C ARG A 597 -64.06 -74.84 26.69
N MET A 598 -63.25 -74.40 25.74
CA MET A 598 -61.96 -75.04 25.48
C MET A 598 -60.80 -74.27 26.12
N GLN A 599 -59.76 -75.03 26.48
CA GLN A 599 -58.48 -74.55 26.95
C GLN A 599 -57.37 -75.49 26.44
N PRO A 600 -56.12 -74.99 26.26
CA PRO A 600 -54.96 -75.87 26.14
C PRO A 600 -54.74 -76.58 27.50
N MET A 601 -54.61 -77.90 27.52
CA MET A 601 -54.31 -78.63 28.74
C MET A 601 -52.80 -78.50 29.05
N ALA A 602 -52.42 -77.60 29.95
CA ALA A 602 -51.02 -77.39 30.30
C ALA A 602 -50.44 -78.58 31.11
N VAL A 603 -49.33 -79.16 30.65
CA VAL A 603 -48.48 -80.05 31.47
C VAL A 603 -47.41 -79.21 32.14
N ALA A 604 -47.39 -79.25 33.48
CA ALA A 604 -46.32 -78.68 34.29
C ALA A 604 -45.08 -79.60 34.31
N ARG A 605 -43.93 -79.02 33.96
CA ARG A 605 -42.52 -79.27 34.37
C ARG A 605 -41.62 -79.10 33.13
N GLY A 606 -40.66 -78.18 33.04
CA GLY A 606 -40.16 -77.14 33.94
C GLY A 606 -38.76 -76.76 33.48
N VAL A 607 -38.39 -75.47 33.50
CA VAL A 607 -37.03 -74.97 33.82
C VAL A 607 -37.21 -73.55 34.40
N ALA A 608 -36.54 -73.31 35.52
CA ALA A 608 -36.61 -72.14 36.36
C ALA A 608 -36.08 -70.84 35.70
N LEU A 609 -36.53 -69.70 36.23
CA LEU A 609 -35.63 -68.57 36.47
C LEU A 609 -36.07 -67.79 37.71
N ASN A 610 -35.20 -67.83 38.71
CA ASN A 610 -35.24 -67.06 39.94
C ASN A 610 -35.51 -65.57 39.64
N LYS A 611 -36.55 -65.03 40.27
CA LYS A 611 -36.69 -63.58 40.45
C LYS A 611 -36.54 -63.28 41.94
N VAL A 612 -35.31 -62.95 42.32
CA VAL A 612 -35.01 -62.32 43.60
C VAL A 612 -35.62 -60.92 43.57
N LEU A 613 -36.57 -60.65 44.45
CA LEU A 613 -36.97 -59.29 44.83
C LEU A 613 -36.23 -58.95 46.13
N PRO A 614 -35.52 -57.81 46.23
CA PRO A 614 -34.89 -57.42 47.47
C PRO A 614 -35.94 -56.90 48.46
N ARG A 615 -35.76 -57.24 49.74
CA ARG A 615 -36.40 -56.53 50.86
C ARG A 615 -35.83 -55.12 50.97
N ARG A 616 -36.71 -54.18 51.33
CA ARG A 616 -36.45 -52.76 51.57
C ARG A 616 -35.34 -52.51 52.59
N HIS A 617 -34.51 -51.51 52.32
CA HIS A 617 -34.47 -50.27 53.10
C HIS A 617 -34.29 -49.09 52.16
#